data_AF-A0AAJ2E633-F1
#
_entry.id   AF-A0AAJ2E633-F1
#
_cell.length_a   1.000
_cell.length_b   1.000
_cell.length_c   1.000
_cell.angle_alpha   90.00
_cell.angle_beta   90.00
_cell.angle_gamma   90.00
#
_symmetry.space_group_name_H-M   'P 1'
#
loop_
_entity.id
_entity.type
_entity.pdbx_description
1 polymer ?
#
loop_
_entity_poly.entity_id
_entity_poly.type
_entity_poly.pdbx_seq_one_letter_code
_entity_poly.pdbx_strand_id
1 'polypeptide(L)'
;MNTQLSNECRTRLFRITLETPAEGVAFVMADSREAAWRIGKTVMAVLRGIGVYDVALKHVHSFAELVAMGKGDDEDLRIFEVAYDDENGPVWAGSPYFLTNDSSLLGKWAELCADLAADAARMAIRRAR
;
A
#
# COMPACT_ATOMS: atom_id res chain seq x y z
N MET A 1 -18.73 -6.42 -2.68
CA MET A 1 -18.05 -6.86 -3.92
C MET A 1 -16.69 -7.33 -3.47
N ASN A 2 -16.33 -8.59 -3.70
CA ASN A 2 -14.98 -9.06 -3.43
C ASN A 2 -14.16 -8.81 -4.69
N THR A 3 -13.41 -7.71 -4.71
CA THR A 3 -12.58 -7.38 -5.88
C THR A 3 -11.32 -8.23 -5.80
N GLN A 4 -10.99 -8.94 -6.87
CA GLN A 4 -9.73 -9.66 -6.95
C GLN A 4 -8.69 -8.81 -7.66
N LEU A 5 -7.45 -8.86 -7.18
CA LEU A 5 -6.34 -8.21 -7.87
C LEU A 5 -6.06 -8.90 -9.20
N SER A 6 -5.80 -8.08 -10.23
CA SER A 6 -5.45 -8.52 -11.56
C SER A 6 -4.16 -9.35 -11.54
N ASN A 7 -3.98 -10.21 -12.55
CA ASN A 7 -2.72 -10.93 -12.73
C ASN A 7 -1.54 -9.98 -12.94
N GLU A 8 -1.79 -8.81 -13.53
CA GLU A 8 -0.76 -7.79 -13.70
C GLU A 8 -0.28 -7.30 -12.33
N CYS A 9 -1.20 -6.92 -11.43
CA CYS A 9 -0.86 -6.55 -10.06
C CYS A 9 -0.09 -7.67 -9.35
N ARG A 10 -0.53 -8.92 -9.44
CA ARG A 10 0.14 -10.04 -8.75
C ARG A 10 1.58 -10.27 -9.20
N THR A 11 1.93 -9.86 -10.42
CA THR A 11 3.24 -10.13 -11.02
C THR A 11 4.18 -8.93 -11.03
N ARG A 12 3.65 -7.71 -11.14
CA ARG A 12 4.43 -6.48 -11.37
C ARG A 12 4.28 -5.42 -10.28
N LEU A 13 3.43 -5.66 -9.27
CA LEU A 13 3.24 -4.70 -8.19
C LEU A 13 4.41 -4.72 -7.21
N PHE A 14 4.88 -3.52 -6.90
CA PHE A 14 5.77 -3.25 -5.79
C PHE A 14 5.15 -2.22 -4.85
N ARG A 15 5.34 -2.41 -3.54
CA ARG A 15 5.10 -1.37 -2.53
C ARG A 15 6.43 -0.77 -2.10
N ILE A 16 6.48 0.55 -2.15
CA ILE A 16 7.62 1.37 -1.72
C ILE A 16 7.25 2.07 -0.42
N THR A 17 8.08 1.94 0.60
CA THR A 17 7.97 2.76 1.83
C THR A 17 8.78 4.03 1.64
N LEU A 18 8.12 5.17 1.78
CA LEU A 18 8.69 6.51 1.65
C LEU A 18 9.21 6.99 3.01
N GLU A 19 10.34 7.70 3.00
CA GLU A 19 10.96 8.24 4.22
C GLU A 19 11.15 9.76 4.13
N THR A 20 11.69 10.27 3.03
CA THR A 20 11.90 11.71 2.81
C THR A 20 11.41 12.09 1.41
N PRO A 21 10.66 13.20 1.26
CA PRO A 21 10.38 14.27 2.24
C PRO A 21 9.10 14.06 3.06
N ALA A 22 8.39 12.95 2.84
CA ALA A 22 7.19 12.61 3.58
C ALA A 22 7.10 11.09 3.75
N GLU A 23 6.79 10.65 4.96
CA GLU A 23 6.51 9.24 5.23
C GLU A 23 5.22 8.80 4.54
N GLY A 24 5.19 7.54 4.11
CA GLY A 24 4.02 6.96 3.47
C GLY A 24 4.37 5.72 2.66
N VAL A 25 3.41 5.28 1.86
CA VAL A 25 3.61 4.15 0.94
C VAL A 25 3.16 4.51 -0.46
N ALA A 26 3.87 3.97 -1.45
CA ALA A 26 3.51 4.07 -2.86
C ALA A 26 3.42 2.68 -3.47
N PHE A 27 2.39 2.44 -4.27
CA PHE A 27 2.22 1.25 -5.08
C PHE A 27 2.61 1.57 -6.52
N VAL A 28 3.49 0.75 -7.10
CA VAL A 28 4.09 0.97 -8.42
C VAL A 28 4.05 -0.32 -9.23
N MET A 29 3.69 -0.21 -10.51
CA MET A 29 3.86 -1.30 -11.48
C MET A 29 5.24 -1.20 -12.12
N ALA A 30 6.04 -2.25 -12.02
CA ALA A 30 7.38 -2.29 -12.61
C ALA A 30 7.82 -3.72 -12.95
N ASP A 31 8.77 -3.84 -13.87
CA ASP A 31 9.33 -5.14 -14.27
C ASP A 31 10.42 -5.64 -13.32
N SER A 32 10.94 -4.77 -12.45
CA SER A 32 11.94 -5.11 -11.45
C SER A 32 11.88 -4.19 -10.22
N ARG A 33 12.51 -4.62 -9.13
CA ARG A 33 12.64 -3.83 -7.90
C ARG A 33 13.41 -2.53 -8.16
N GLU A 34 14.46 -2.58 -8.97
CA GLU A 34 15.26 -1.40 -9.34
C GLU A 34 14.46 -0.42 -10.20
N ALA A 35 13.62 -0.93 -11.10
CA ALA A 35 12.70 -0.09 -11.88
C ALA A 35 11.66 0.56 -10.97
N ALA A 36 11.05 -0.19 -10.05
CA ALA A 36 10.12 0.36 -9.05
C ALA A 36 10.79 1.46 -8.21
N TRP A 37 12.01 1.21 -7.71
CA TRP A 37 12.78 2.18 -6.94
C TRP A 37 13.05 3.48 -7.72
N ARG A 38 13.46 3.37 -8.99
CA ARG A 38 13.70 4.53 -9.86
C ARG A 38 12.42 5.33 -10.13
N ILE A 39 11.31 4.65 -10.42
CA ILE A 39 10.00 5.28 -10.61
C ILE A 39 9.60 6.02 -9.33
N GLY A 40 9.67 5.36 -8.18
CA GLY A 40 9.35 5.93 -6.88
C GLY A 40 10.14 7.21 -6.59
N LYS A 41 11.47 7.17 -6.75
CA LYS A 41 12.31 8.36 -6.55
C LYS A 41 11.96 9.49 -7.50
N THR A 42 11.80 9.19 -8.78
CA THR A 42 11.54 10.19 -9.81
C THR A 42 10.19 10.87 -9.60
N VAL A 43 9.13 10.08 -9.40
CA VAL A 43 7.78 10.63 -9.22
C VAL A 43 7.67 11.42 -7.92
N MET A 44 8.24 10.92 -6.82
CA MET A 44 8.20 11.64 -5.54
C MET A 44 8.98 12.96 -5.60
N ALA A 45 10.12 13.00 -6.30
CA ALA A 45 10.86 14.24 -6.52
C ALA A 45 10.00 15.28 -7.25
N VAL A 46 9.30 14.86 -8.32
CA VAL A 46 8.39 15.71 -9.09
C VAL A 46 7.21 16.19 -8.24
N LEU A 47 6.51 15.28 -7.55
CA LEU A 47 5.35 15.61 -6.72
C LEU A 47 5.69 16.56 -5.58
N ARG A 48 6.95 16.56 -5.10
CA ARG A 48 7.40 17.36 -3.97
C ARG A 48 8.22 18.57 -4.37
N GLY A 49 8.55 18.73 -5.66
CA GLY A 49 9.34 19.85 -6.16
C GLY A 49 10.77 19.87 -5.63
N ILE A 50 11.38 18.70 -5.40
CA ILE A 50 12.74 18.56 -4.86
C ILE A 50 13.65 17.78 -5.80
N GLY A 51 14.96 17.75 -5.53
CA GLY A 51 15.91 16.94 -6.28
C GLY A 51 15.67 15.44 -6.07
N VAL A 52 15.92 14.63 -7.10
CA VAL A 52 15.82 13.16 -7.02
C VAL A 52 16.75 12.60 -5.94
N TYR A 53 17.91 13.22 -5.71
CA TYR A 53 18.84 12.81 -4.67
C TYR A 53 18.33 13.07 -3.25
N ASP A 54 17.37 14.00 -3.08
CA ASP A 54 16.77 14.37 -1.80
C ASP A 54 15.59 13.47 -1.42
N VAL A 55 15.20 12.53 -2.31
CA VAL A 55 14.17 11.52 -2.01
C VAL A 55 14.81 10.29 -1.37
N ALA A 56 14.36 9.93 -0.17
CA ALA A 56 14.74 8.71 0.52
C ALA A 56 13.60 7.69 0.51
N LEU A 57 13.92 6.47 0.08
CA LEU A 57 13.02 5.32 0.09
C LEU A 57 13.58 4.28 1.05
N LYS A 58 12.74 3.74 1.93
CA LYS A 58 13.15 2.83 2.99
C LYS A 58 13.16 1.37 2.53
N HIS A 59 12.07 0.91 1.94
CA HIS A 59 11.89 -0.48 1.50
C HIS A 59 11.15 -0.56 0.16
N VAL A 60 11.42 -1.62 -0.61
CA VAL A 60 10.71 -1.95 -1.86
C VAL A 60 10.40 -3.44 -1.87
N HIS A 61 9.13 -3.77 -1.67
CA HIS A 61 8.65 -5.15 -1.59
C HIS A 61 7.79 -5.52 -2.79
N SER A 62 8.00 -6.71 -3.33
CA SER A 62 7.14 -7.27 -4.38
C SER A 62 5.80 -7.76 -3.81
N PHE A 63 4.81 -7.98 -4.67
CA PHE A 63 3.54 -8.61 -4.29
C PHE A 63 3.73 -9.88 -3.44
N ALA A 64 4.57 -10.81 -3.91
CA ALA A 64 4.78 -12.08 -3.21
C ALA A 64 5.40 -11.89 -1.82
N GLU A 65 6.34 -10.95 -1.67
CA GLU A 65 6.92 -10.61 -0.36
C GLU A 65 5.85 -10.05 0.57
N LEU A 66 5.00 -9.15 0.07
CA LEU A 66 3.92 -8.54 0.86
C LEU A 66 2.90 -9.55 1.37
N VAL A 67 2.46 -10.47 0.51
CA VAL A 67 1.54 -11.55 0.89
C VAL A 67 2.15 -12.49 1.92
N ALA A 68 3.45 -12.80 1.78
CA ALA A 68 4.16 -13.67 2.70
C ALA A 68 4.39 -13.03 4.08
N MET A 69 4.55 -11.71 4.13
CA MET A 69 4.77 -10.98 5.39
C MET A 69 3.48 -10.57 6.10
N GLY A 70 2.37 -10.44 5.37
CA GLY A 70 1.09 -9.99 5.92
C GLY A 70 0.40 -11.05 6.80
N LYS A 71 -0.45 -10.60 7.72
CA LYS A 71 -1.15 -11.44 8.71
C LYS A 71 -2.64 -11.62 8.41
N GLY A 72 -3.25 -10.73 7.61
CA GLY A 72 -4.70 -10.78 7.33
C GLY A 72 -5.14 -12.04 6.59
N ASP A 73 -6.40 -12.45 6.72
CA ASP A 73 -6.89 -13.68 6.06
C ASP A 73 -7.02 -13.52 4.53
N ASP A 74 -7.32 -12.29 4.07
CA ASP A 74 -7.39 -11.97 2.64
C ASP A 74 -6.01 -11.58 2.10
N GLU A 75 -5.42 -12.48 1.30
CA GLU A 75 -4.11 -12.27 0.67
C GLU A 75 -4.05 -11.01 -0.18
N ASP A 76 -5.15 -10.61 -0.84
CA ASP A 76 -5.20 -9.41 -1.66
C ASP A 76 -5.25 -8.14 -0.82
N LEU A 77 -5.68 -8.23 0.45
CA LEU A 77 -5.63 -7.10 1.39
C LEU A 77 -4.25 -6.96 2.06
N ARG A 78 -3.50 -8.05 2.22
CA ARG A 78 -2.18 -8.05 2.89
C ARG A 78 -1.19 -7.05 2.31
N ILE A 79 -1.30 -6.73 1.02
CA ILE A 79 -0.42 -5.76 0.36
C ILE A 79 -0.51 -4.35 0.96
N PHE A 80 -1.61 -4.04 1.64
CA PHE A 80 -1.86 -2.76 2.31
C PHE A 80 -1.37 -2.72 3.77
N GLU A 81 -0.84 -3.82 4.34
CA GLU A 81 -0.39 -3.89 5.74
C GLU A 81 1.00 -3.25 5.94
N VAL A 82 1.11 -2.19 6.75
CA VAL A 82 2.34 -1.39 6.90
C VAL A 82 3.15 -1.65 8.17
N ALA A 83 2.56 -2.22 9.22
CA ALA A 83 3.28 -2.58 10.44
C ALA A 83 3.30 -4.11 10.65
N TYR A 84 4.43 -4.59 11.14
CA TYR A 84 4.77 -6.02 11.15
C TYR A 84 4.52 -6.71 12.50
N ASP A 85 4.34 -5.96 13.59
CA ASP A 85 4.46 -6.56 14.93
C ASP A 85 3.73 -5.81 16.03
N ASP A 86 2.40 -5.73 15.94
CA ASP A 86 1.60 -5.39 17.12
C ASP A 86 0.60 -6.52 17.41
N GLU A 87 0.42 -6.84 18.69
CA GLU A 87 -0.60 -7.78 19.17
C GLU A 87 -2.02 -7.28 18.84
N ASN A 88 -2.14 -6.02 18.42
CA ASN A 88 -3.37 -5.32 18.09
C ASN A 88 -3.88 -5.54 16.66
N GLY A 89 -3.24 -6.43 15.87
CA GLY A 89 -3.68 -6.78 14.52
C GLY A 89 -3.01 -5.97 13.40
N PRO A 90 -3.46 -6.13 12.13
CA PRO A 90 -2.83 -5.48 10.98
C PRO A 90 -2.99 -3.96 11.04
N VAL A 91 -1.89 -3.23 10.87
CA VAL A 91 -1.93 -1.78 10.64
C VAL A 91 -1.96 -1.54 9.15
N TRP A 92 -2.97 -0.79 8.70
CA TRP A 92 -3.21 -0.54 7.28
C TRP A 92 -2.53 0.75 6.81
N ALA A 93 -2.13 0.78 5.54
CA ALA A 93 -1.71 2.01 4.88
C ALA A 93 -2.81 3.08 5.01
N GLY A 94 -2.45 4.32 5.35
CA GLY A 94 -3.45 5.38 5.54
C GLY A 94 -3.86 6.09 4.24
N SER A 95 -2.88 6.58 3.47
CA SER A 95 -3.13 7.32 2.22
C SER A 95 -2.06 6.97 1.19
N PRO A 96 -2.16 5.80 0.53
CA PRO A 96 -1.16 5.37 -0.43
C PRO A 96 -1.11 6.26 -1.67
N TYR A 97 0.08 6.40 -2.26
CA TYR A 97 0.20 6.83 -3.65
C TYR A 97 -0.02 5.63 -4.57
N PHE A 98 -0.90 5.79 -5.57
CA PHE A 98 -1.11 4.78 -6.61
C PHE A 98 -0.45 5.24 -7.90
N LEU A 99 0.78 4.78 -8.15
CA LEU A 99 1.53 5.05 -9.37
C LEU A 99 1.28 3.93 -10.39
N THR A 100 -0.01 3.70 -10.65
CA THR A 100 -0.52 2.64 -11.51
C THR A 100 -1.87 3.04 -12.09
N ASN A 101 -2.21 2.49 -13.25
CA ASN A 101 -3.53 2.57 -13.88
C ASN A 101 -4.37 1.31 -13.65
N ASP A 102 -3.88 0.34 -12.88
CA ASP A 102 -4.63 -0.88 -12.57
C ASP A 102 -5.82 -0.58 -11.64
N SER A 103 -7.03 -0.70 -12.18
CA SER A 103 -8.27 -0.41 -11.45
C SER A 103 -8.61 -1.45 -10.38
N SER A 104 -8.08 -2.68 -10.47
CA SER A 104 -8.33 -3.71 -9.47
C SER A 104 -7.68 -3.37 -8.14
N LEU A 105 -6.49 -2.74 -8.16
CA LEU A 105 -5.82 -2.27 -6.95
C LEU A 105 -6.62 -1.18 -6.23
N LEU A 106 -7.15 -0.22 -6.99
CA LEU A 106 -8.01 0.85 -6.45
C LEU A 106 -9.33 0.28 -5.92
N GLY A 107 -9.92 -0.69 -6.61
CA GLY A 107 -11.12 -1.39 -6.16
C GLY A 107 -10.89 -2.14 -4.85
N LYS A 108 -9.76 -2.83 -4.71
CA LYS A 108 -9.38 -3.54 -3.48
C LYS A 108 -9.08 -2.56 -2.33
N TRP A 109 -8.43 -1.44 -2.62
CA TRP A 109 -8.24 -0.37 -1.62
C TRP A 109 -9.58 0.22 -1.14
N ALA A 110 -10.55 0.41 -2.04
CA ALA A 110 -11.88 0.89 -1.68
C ALA A 110 -12.64 -0.12 -0.80
N GLU A 111 -12.48 -1.42 -1.04
CA GLU A 111 -13.00 -2.49 -0.18
C GLU A 111 -12.42 -2.38 1.24
N LEU A 112 -11.09 -2.25 1.38
CA LEU A 112 -10.44 -2.05 2.67
C LEU A 112 -10.97 -0.81 3.40
N CYS A 113 -11.11 0.31 2.70
CA CYS A 113 -11.66 1.53 3.26
C CYS A 113 -13.10 1.35 3.76
N ALA A 114 -13.92 0.60 3.04
CA ALA A 114 -15.30 0.30 3.44
C ALA A 114 -15.35 -0.56 4.70
N ASP A 115 -14.49 -1.59 4.79
CA ASP A 115 -14.40 -2.46 5.96
C ASP A 115 -13.93 -1.68 7.21
N LEU A 116 -12.89 -0.86 7.07
CA LEU A 116 -12.40 0.00 8.16
C LEU A 116 -13.46 0.99 8.64
N ALA A 117 -14.21 1.60 7.71
CA ALA A 117 -15.30 2.49 8.05
C ALA A 117 -16.45 1.77 8.78
N ALA A 118 -16.80 0.56 8.32
CA ALA A 118 -17.83 -0.26 8.95
C ALA A 118 -17.43 -0.66 10.38
N ASP A 119 -16.18 -1.05 10.61
CA ASP A 119 -15.69 -1.41 11.94
C ASP A 119 -15.60 -0.21 12.88
N ALA A 120 -15.14 0.95 12.38
CA ALA A 120 -15.17 2.20 13.14
C ALA A 120 -16.60 2.57 13.57
N ALA A 121 -17.57 2.45 12.67
CA ALA A 121 -18.98 2.69 12.97
C ALA A 121 -19.54 1.72 14.03
N ARG A 122 -19.24 0.42 13.89
CA ARG A 122 -19.65 -0.61 14.88
C ARG A 122 -19.07 -0.32 16.27
N MET A 123 -17.80 0.07 16.34
CA MET A 123 -17.16 0.45 17.61
C MET A 123 -17.80 1.69 18.23
N ALA A 124 -18.10 2.71 17.44
CA ALA A 124 -18.77 3.93 17.92
C ALA A 124 -20.16 3.61 18.48
N ILE A 125 -20.96 2.79 17.80
CA ILE A 125 -22.28 2.36 18.26
C ILE A 125 -22.19 1.59 19.59
N ARG A 126 -21.21 0.68 19.73
CA ARG A 126 -21.00 -0.07 20.98
C ARG A 126 -20.63 0.82 22.17
N ARG A 127 -19.89 1.91 21.94
CA ARG A 127 -19.50 2.86 23.01
C ARG A 127 -20.62 3.80 23.41
N ALA A 128 -21.59 4.04 22.52
CA ALA A 128 -22.73 4.91 22.78
C ALA A 128 -23.89 4.20 23.52
N ARG A 129 -23.81 2.87 23.65
CA ARG A 129 -24.79 2.03 24.36
C ARG A 129 -24.30 1.72 25.77
#